data_AF-A0A552LMJ8-F1
#
_entry.id   AF-A0A552LMJ8-F1
#
_cell.length_a   1.000
_cell.length_b   1.000
_cell.length_c   1.000
_cell.angle_alpha   90.00
_cell.angle_beta   90.00
_cell.angle_gamma   90.00
#
_symmetry.space_group_name_H-M   'P 1'
#
loop_
_entity.id
_entity.type
_entity.pdbx_description
1 polymer ?
#
loop_
_entity_poly.entity_id
_entity_poly.type
_entity_poly.pdbx_seq_one_letter_code
_entity_poly.pdbx_strand_id
1 'polypeptide(L)'
;MNSGQKATFGAGCFWKTEDAFRRLPGVLATSVGYMGGNFPNPSYLDVLSRITGHAEVAQIAYNPHEISYEALLAVFWSIHDPTQLNRQGPDRGEQYRSIIFYHTPEQKLIATAAKGQLQLSGKFQQDIVTLIEPAGDYYLADQSHQQYLEKKQARSVENF
;
A
#
# COMPACT_ATOMS: atom_id res chain seq x y z
N MET A 1 21.55 -2.91 -16.57
CA MET A 1 20.12 -2.95 -16.94
C MET A 1 19.34 -2.79 -15.65
N ASN A 2 18.62 -1.68 -15.51
CA ASN A 2 17.90 -1.33 -14.29
C ASN A 2 16.60 -2.16 -14.23
N SER A 3 16.68 -3.36 -13.68
CA SER A 3 15.51 -4.22 -13.50
C SER A 3 14.74 -3.74 -12.28
N GLY A 4 13.85 -2.76 -12.47
CA GLY A 4 13.00 -2.25 -11.39
C GLY A 4 12.22 -3.38 -10.71
N GLN A 5 12.09 -3.30 -9.39
CA GLN A 5 11.34 -4.26 -8.57
C GLN A 5 9.98 -3.68 -8.17
N LYS A 6 9.08 -4.55 -7.72
CA LYS A 6 7.73 -4.17 -7.26
C LYS A 6 7.58 -4.38 -5.76
N ALA A 7 6.87 -3.46 -5.12
CA ALA A 7 6.37 -3.60 -3.75
C ALA A 7 4.89 -3.21 -3.73
N THR A 8 4.04 -3.94 -3.01
CA THR A 8 2.60 -3.63 -2.94
C THR A 8 2.15 -3.54 -1.48
N PHE A 9 1.55 -2.41 -1.13
CA PHE A 9 1.15 -2.09 0.24
C PHE A 9 -0.30 -1.62 0.32
N GLY A 10 -1.07 -2.17 1.26
CA GLY A 10 -2.36 -1.65 1.71
C GLY A 10 -2.23 -1.05 3.10
N ALA A 11 -2.59 0.23 3.24
CA ALA A 11 -2.37 1.03 4.45
C ALA A 11 -3.55 1.97 4.74
N GLY A 12 -4.77 1.51 4.43
CA GLY A 12 -5.98 2.34 4.38
C GLY A 12 -6.22 2.92 2.99
N CYS A 13 -6.82 4.11 2.91
CA CYS A 13 -7.13 4.77 1.64
C CYS A 13 -5.89 4.88 0.74
N PHE A 14 -5.94 4.21 -0.42
CA PHE A 14 -4.80 4.11 -1.33
C PHE A 14 -4.27 5.45 -1.88
N TRP A 15 -5.06 6.53 -1.83
CA TRP A 15 -4.63 7.86 -2.28
C TRP A 15 -3.54 8.44 -1.39
N LYS A 16 -3.69 8.25 -0.07
CA LYS A 16 -2.68 8.67 0.91
C LYS A 16 -1.47 7.75 0.87
N THR A 17 -1.72 6.46 0.72
CA THR A 17 -0.66 5.45 0.58
C THR A 17 0.23 5.77 -0.62
N GLU A 18 -0.35 5.98 -1.80
CA GLU A 18 0.40 6.34 -3.00
C GLU A 18 1.19 7.64 -2.84
N ASP A 19 0.56 8.69 -2.29
CA ASP A 19 1.21 10.00 -2.13
C ASP A 19 2.48 9.93 -1.26
N ALA A 20 2.48 9.03 -0.27
CA ALA A 20 3.64 8.81 0.61
C ALA A 20 4.86 8.21 -0.11
N PHE A 21 4.67 7.46 -1.20
CA PHE A 21 5.76 6.79 -1.92
C PHE A 21 6.19 7.51 -3.20
N ARG A 22 5.27 8.13 -3.94
CA ARG A 22 5.51 8.64 -5.31
C ARG A 22 6.68 9.63 -5.45
N ARG A 23 7.06 10.32 -4.38
CA ARG A 23 8.12 11.36 -4.37
C ARG A 23 9.44 10.87 -3.80
N LEU A 24 9.54 9.61 -3.40
CA LEU A 24 10.77 9.06 -2.84
C LEU A 24 11.83 8.87 -3.94
N PRO A 25 13.08 9.32 -3.73
CA PRO A 25 14.18 8.98 -4.61
C PRO A 25 14.30 7.46 -4.79
N GLY A 26 14.54 7.01 -6.02
CA GLY A 26 14.57 5.59 -6.38
C GLY A 26 13.20 4.96 -6.67
N VAL A 27 12.08 5.65 -6.41
CA VAL A 27 10.76 5.21 -6.90
C VAL A 27 10.62 5.63 -8.37
N LEU A 28 10.32 4.64 -9.22
CA LEU A 28 10.22 4.78 -10.67
C LEU A 28 8.79 5.12 -11.11
N ALA A 29 7.81 4.46 -10.48
CA ALA A 29 6.39 4.70 -10.75
C ALA A 29 5.52 4.20 -9.59
N THR A 30 4.32 4.76 -9.48
CA THR A 30 3.29 4.28 -8.55
C THR A 30 1.96 4.10 -9.27
N SER A 31 1.16 3.17 -8.80
CA SER A 31 -0.24 3.03 -9.19
C SER A 31 -1.08 2.51 -8.04
N VAL A 32 -2.37 2.84 -8.03
CA VAL A 32 -3.33 2.35 -7.04
C VAL A 32 -4.29 1.33 -7.65
N GLY A 33 -4.72 0.37 -6.85
CA GLY A 33 -5.57 -0.73 -7.30
C GLY A 33 -6.08 -1.61 -6.18
N TYR A 34 -6.52 -2.80 -6.56
CA TYR A 34 -7.19 -3.76 -5.68
C TYR A 34 -6.48 -5.12 -5.76
N MET A 35 -6.23 -5.76 -4.61
CA MET A 35 -5.53 -7.06 -4.52
C MET A 35 -5.98 -7.88 -3.30
N GLY A 36 -5.83 -9.20 -3.36
CA GLY A 36 -6.05 -10.13 -2.22
C GLY A 36 -7.50 -10.57 -1.98
N GLY A 37 -8.41 -10.24 -2.90
CA GLY A 37 -9.77 -10.74 -2.96
C GLY A 37 -9.91 -11.83 -4.02
N ASN A 38 -11.11 -12.39 -4.15
CA ASN A 38 -11.44 -13.45 -5.11
C ASN A 38 -12.40 -12.98 -6.22
N PHE A 39 -12.68 -11.68 -6.29
CA PHE A 39 -13.60 -11.10 -7.27
C PHE A 39 -12.83 -10.56 -8.47
N PRO A 40 -12.94 -11.15 -9.67
CA PRO A 40 -12.19 -10.71 -10.82
C PRO A 40 -12.68 -9.35 -11.35
N ASN A 41 -11.75 -8.49 -11.76
CA ASN A 41 -12.01 -7.18 -12.37
C ASN A 41 -13.02 -6.31 -11.58
N PRO A 42 -12.80 -6.06 -10.28
CA PRO A 42 -13.73 -5.31 -9.47
C PRO A 42 -13.75 -3.83 -9.87
N SER A 43 -14.93 -3.21 -9.87
CA SER A 43 -15.05 -1.76 -9.88
C SER A 43 -14.80 -1.19 -8.49
N TYR A 44 -14.57 0.13 -8.40
CA TYR A 44 -14.46 0.82 -7.11
C TYR A 44 -15.71 0.61 -6.24
N LEU A 45 -16.90 0.61 -6.83
CA LEU A 45 -18.16 0.39 -6.11
C LEU A 45 -18.26 -1.04 -5.55
N ASP A 46 -17.78 -2.04 -6.28
CA ASP A 46 -17.77 -3.42 -5.80
C ASP A 46 -16.88 -3.52 -4.55
N VAL A 47 -15.70 -2.91 -4.58
CA VAL A 47 -14.77 -2.87 -3.42
C VAL A 47 -15.39 -2.14 -2.24
N LEU A 48 -16.01 -0.98 -2.47
CA LEU A 48 -16.71 -0.24 -1.41
C LEU A 48 -17.87 -1.03 -0.79
N SER A 49 -18.56 -1.85 -1.58
CA SER A 49 -19.65 -2.72 -1.12
C SER A 49 -19.17 -3.91 -0.26
N ARG A 50 -17.85 -4.14 -0.21
CA ARG A 50 -17.17 -5.20 0.58
C ARG A 50 -17.50 -6.63 0.16
N ILE A 51 -18.01 -6.84 -1.04
CA ILE A 51 -18.30 -8.19 -1.55
C ILE A 51 -17.08 -8.87 -2.17
N THR A 52 -15.97 -8.14 -2.35
CA THR A 52 -14.86 -8.58 -3.21
C THR A 52 -13.70 -9.23 -2.45
N GLY A 53 -13.56 -8.93 -1.15
CA GLY A 53 -12.40 -9.30 -0.33
C GLY A 53 -11.11 -8.53 -0.64
N HIS A 54 -11.09 -7.65 -1.65
CA HIS A 54 -9.89 -6.90 -2.01
C HIS A 54 -9.52 -5.85 -0.97
N ALA A 55 -8.22 -5.64 -0.79
CA ALA A 55 -7.66 -4.44 -0.17
C ALA A 55 -7.45 -3.36 -1.23
N GLU A 56 -7.63 -2.10 -0.84
CA GLU A 56 -7.03 -0.96 -1.53
C GLU A 56 -5.52 -0.98 -1.31
N VAL A 57 -4.76 -0.93 -2.41
CA VAL A 57 -3.29 -1.02 -2.37
C VAL A 57 -2.64 -0.02 -3.31
N ALA A 58 -1.42 0.40 -2.95
CA ALA A 58 -0.48 1.06 -3.85
C ALA A 58 0.58 0.04 -4.30
N GLN A 59 0.82 -0.07 -5.61
CA GLN A 59 1.93 -0.81 -6.19
C GLN A 59 3.04 0.19 -6.57
N ILE A 60 4.24 -0.06 -6.08
CA ILE A 60 5.41 0.79 -6.21
C ILE A 60 6.43 0.06 -7.07
N ALA A 61 6.76 0.63 -8.23
CA ALA A 61 7.93 0.21 -9.00
C ALA A 61 9.13 1.02 -8.54
N TYR A 62 10.23 0.37 -8.15
CA TYR A 62 11.40 1.04 -7.58
C TYR A 62 12.71 0.45 -8.10
N ASN A 63 13.76 1.26 -8.07
CA ASN A 63 15.13 0.83 -8.35
C ASN A 63 15.80 0.36 -7.03
N PRO A 64 16.07 -0.95 -6.86
CA PRO A 64 16.69 -1.47 -5.64
C PRO A 64 18.12 -0.96 -5.40
N HIS A 65 18.76 -0.34 -6.40
CA HIS A 65 20.07 0.30 -6.25
C HIS A 65 19.99 1.71 -5.67
N GLU A 66 18.81 2.34 -5.68
CA GLU A 66 18.59 3.70 -5.14
C GLU A 66 17.78 3.68 -3.85
N ILE A 67 16.80 2.78 -3.73
CA ILE A 67 15.98 2.60 -2.53
C ILE A 67 15.78 1.13 -2.23
N SER A 68 16.02 0.73 -0.97
CA SER A 68 15.85 -0.66 -0.55
C SER A 68 14.40 -0.98 -0.18
N TYR A 69 14.05 -2.27 -0.15
CA TYR A 69 12.74 -2.70 0.29
C TYR A 69 12.49 -2.39 1.78
N GLU A 70 13.52 -2.45 2.62
CA GLU A 70 13.47 -2.03 4.03
C GLU A 70 13.13 -0.55 4.17
N ALA A 71 13.67 0.31 3.30
CA ALA A 71 13.35 1.73 3.30
C ALA A 71 11.88 1.96 2.92
N LEU A 72 11.35 1.22 1.94
CA LEU A 72 9.93 1.26 1.60
C LEU A 72 9.06 0.76 2.77
N LEU A 73 9.46 -0.30 3.47
CA LEU A 73 8.77 -0.77 4.66
C LEU A 73 8.79 0.27 5.79
N ALA A 74 9.92 0.96 6.01
CA ALA A 74 10.01 2.02 7.01
C ALA A 74 8.99 3.13 6.74
N VAL A 75 8.82 3.54 5.48
CA VAL A 75 7.77 4.48 5.07
C VAL A 75 6.39 3.89 5.34
N PHE A 76 6.12 2.65 4.90
CA PHE A 76 4.86 1.95 5.16
C PHE A 76 4.47 1.96 6.65
N TRP A 77 5.38 1.60 7.55
CA TRP A 77 5.14 1.60 9.00
C TRP A 77 4.95 2.99 9.61
N SER A 78 5.35 4.06 8.91
CA SER A 78 5.25 5.43 9.38
C SER A 78 3.94 6.13 8.96
N ILE A 79 3.29 5.66 7.91
CA ILE A 79 2.16 6.37 7.26
C ILE A 79 0.77 5.92 7.74
N HIS A 80 0.69 4.84 8.53
CA HIS A 80 -0.58 4.30 9.01
C HIS A 80 -0.49 3.68 10.41
N ASP A 81 -1.63 3.29 11.00
CA ASP A 81 -1.70 2.59 12.28
C ASP A 81 -1.85 1.07 12.01
N PRO A 82 -0.78 0.29 12.11
CA PRO A 82 -0.77 -1.13 11.76
C PRO A 82 -1.41 -2.04 12.83
N THR A 83 -1.98 -1.47 13.89
CA THR A 83 -2.74 -2.21 14.93
C THR A 83 -4.24 -2.23 14.67
N GLN A 84 -4.71 -1.48 13.67
CA GLN A 84 -6.12 -1.35 13.35
C GLN A 84 -6.58 -2.46 12.41
N LEU A 85 -7.35 -3.40 12.95
CA LEU A 85 -7.93 -4.48 12.15
C LEU A 85 -9.08 -3.96 11.28
N ASN A 86 -8.99 -4.20 9.96
CA ASN A 86 -10.03 -3.88 8.97
C ASN A 86 -10.55 -2.44 9.03
N ARG A 87 -9.66 -1.49 9.32
CA ARG A 87 -9.92 -0.05 9.31
C ARG A 87 -8.61 0.72 9.28
N GLN A 88 -8.66 1.98 8.88
CA GLN A 88 -7.58 2.92 9.11
C GLN A 88 -8.13 4.33 9.42
N GLY A 89 -7.99 4.74 10.67
CA GLY A 89 -8.60 5.98 11.18
C GLY A 89 -10.14 5.94 11.05
N PRO A 90 -10.76 6.93 10.37
CA PRO A 90 -12.21 6.94 10.17
C PRO A 90 -12.69 5.92 9.11
N ASP A 91 -11.79 5.45 8.24
CA ASP A 91 -12.12 4.56 7.14
C ASP A 91 -12.29 3.13 7.64
N ARG A 92 -13.50 2.58 7.54
CA ARG A 92 -13.84 1.24 8.07
C ARG A 92 -14.12 0.26 6.96
N GLY A 93 -13.62 -0.96 7.11
CA GLY A 93 -13.85 -2.08 6.19
C GLY A 93 -12.56 -2.81 5.84
N GLU A 94 -12.71 -4.07 5.46
CA GLU A 94 -11.58 -4.95 5.10
C GLU A 94 -10.75 -4.41 3.94
N GLN A 95 -11.34 -3.58 3.07
CA GLN A 95 -10.62 -2.92 2.00
C GLN A 95 -9.53 -1.95 2.49
N TYR A 96 -9.65 -1.45 3.72
CA TYR A 96 -8.70 -0.52 4.33
C TYR A 96 -7.70 -1.20 5.27
N ARG A 97 -7.66 -2.55 5.29
CA ARG A 97 -6.77 -3.30 6.16
C ARG A 97 -5.30 -3.01 5.87
N SER A 98 -4.48 -3.11 6.92
CA SER A 98 -3.03 -3.11 6.78
C SER A 98 -2.56 -4.44 6.18
N ILE A 99 -1.90 -4.40 5.03
CA ILE A 99 -1.41 -5.60 4.32
C ILE A 99 -0.17 -5.31 3.47
N ILE A 100 0.76 -6.25 3.44
CA ILE A 100 1.93 -6.27 2.57
C ILE A 100 1.78 -7.47 1.63
N PHE A 101 1.78 -7.21 0.32
CA PHE A 101 1.81 -8.24 -0.70
C PHE A 101 3.23 -8.40 -1.24
N TYR A 102 3.90 -9.50 -0.89
CA TYR A 102 5.28 -9.74 -1.31
C TYR A 102 5.34 -10.32 -2.73
N HIS A 103 6.30 -9.85 -3.53
CA HIS A 103 6.55 -10.31 -4.90
C HIS A 103 7.67 -11.36 -4.97
N THR A 104 8.49 -11.47 -3.93
CA THR A 104 9.57 -12.46 -3.84
C THR A 104 9.67 -13.08 -2.44
N PRO A 105 10.28 -14.27 -2.29
CA PRO A 105 10.56 -14.86 -0.98
C PRO A 105 11.41 -13.96 -0.07
N GLU A 106 12.34 -13.20 -0.63
CA GLU A 106 13.18 -12.26 0.11
C GLU A 106 12.34 -11.14 0.71
N GLN A 107 11.39 -10.58 -0.05
CA GLN A 107 10.45 -9.58 0.46
C GLN A 107 9.61 -10.12 1.61
N LYS A 108 9.17 -11.39 1.54
CA LYS A 108 8.45 -12.04 2.65
C LYS A 108 9.30 -12.08 3.91
N LEU A 109 10.56 -12.51 3.80
CA LEU A 109 11.48 -12.60 4.94
C LEU A 109 11.72 -11.23 5.56
N ILE A 110 12.04 -10.22 4.74
CA ILE A 110 12.30 -8.85 5.18
C ILE A 110 11.05 -8.25 5.84
N ALA A 111 9.87 -8.38 5.22
CA ALA A 111 8.61 -7.87 5.78
C ALA A 111 8.26 -8.54 7.12
N THR A 112 8.47 -9.85 7.23
CA THR A 112 8.20 -10.61 8.47
C THR A 112 9.14 -10.17 9.59
N ALA A 113 10.44 -10.02 9.28
CA ALA A 113 11.43 -9.52 10.23
C ALA A 113 11.10 -8.09 10.69
N ALA A 114 10.77 -7.19 9.76
CA ALA A 114 10.40 -5.81 10.07
C ALA A 114 9.12 -5.72 10.94
N LYS A 115 8.10 -6.54 10.65
CA LYS A 115 6.89 -6.66 11.50
C LYS A 115 7.25 -7.11 12.92
N GLY A 116 8.11 -8.13 13.06
CA GLY A 116 8.58 -8.62 14.35
C GLY A 116 9.37 -7.57 15.13
N GLN A 117 10.28 -6.85 14.47
CA GLN A 117 11.03 -5.75 15.07
C GLN A 117 10.11 -4.61 15.54
N LEU A 118 9.10 -4.27 14.73
CA LEU A 118 8.13 -3.24 15.10
C LEU A 118 7.32 -3.66 16.34
N GLN A 119 6.87 -4.91 16.40
CA GLN A 119 6.18 -5.45 17.58
C GLN A 119 7.05 -5.36 18.84
N LEU A 120 8.33 -5.76 18.73
CA LEU A 120 9.27 -5.76 19.86
C LEU A 120 9.71 -4.35 20.28
N SER A 121 9.60 -3.35 19.40
CA SER A 121 10.01 -1.98 19.69
C SER A 121 9.19 -1.30 20.80
N GLY A 122 8.00 -1.83 21.12
CA GLY A 122 7.09 -1.22 22.09
C GLY A 122 6.45 0.09 21.61
N LYS A 123 6.65 0.48 20.34
CA LYS A 123 6.03 1.69 19.75
C LYS A 123 4.50 1.63 19.79
N PHE A 124 3.94 0.43 19.68
CA PHE A 124 2.51 0.18 19.75
C PHE A 124 2.20 -0.69 20.97
N GLN A 125 1.13 -0.37 21.70
CA GLN A 125 0.70 -1.16 22.85
C GLN A 125 -0.10 -2.40 22.42
N GLN A 126 -0.75 -2.32 21.25
CA GLN A 126 -1.52 -3.39 20.66
C GLN A 126 -0.69 -4.16 19.63
N ASP A 127 -1.11 -5.38 19.34
CA ASP A 127 -0.46 -6.24 18.35
C ASP A 127 -0.53 -5.65 16.94
N ILE A 128 0.55 -5.86 16.19
CA ILE A 128 0.62 -5.52 14.77
C ILE A 128 -0.22 -6.51 13.96
N VAL A 129 -1.36 -6.05 13.44
CA VAL A 129 -2.33 -6.89 12.70
C VAL A 129 -2.06 -6.95 11.20
N THR A 130 -1.03 -6.25 10.71
CA THR A 130 -0.65 -6.25 9.29
C THR A 130 -0.49 -7.66 8.73
N LEU A 131 -1.23 -7.96 7.66
CA LEU A 131 -1.11 -9.22 6.93
C LEU A 131 0.12 -9.20 6.01
N ILE A 132 0.74 -10.36 5.81
CA ILE A 132 1.88 -10.53 4.89
C ILE A 132 1.56 -11.72 3.99
N GLU A 133 1.17 -11.45 2.76
CA GLU A 133 0.61 -12.43 1.83
C GLU A 133 1.32 -12.39 0.48
N PRO A 134 1.35 -13.49 -0.29
CA PRO A 134 1.92 -13.45 -1.64
C PRO A 134 1.11 -12.50 -2.51
N ALA A 135 1.78 -11.72 -3.35
CA ALA A 135 1.10 -10.92 -4.37
C ALA A 135 0.33 -11.83 -5.33
N GLY A 136 -0.98 -11.57 -5.45
CA GLY A 136 -1.87 -12.23 -6.42
C GLY A 136 -2.18 -11.31 -7.59
N ASP A 137 -3.39 -11.47 -8.16
CA ASP A 137 -3.87 -10.60 -9.22
C ASP A 137 -4.00 -9.15 -8.74
N TYR A 138 -3.44 -8.23 -9.54
CA TYR A 138 -3.53 -6.80 -9.32
C TYR A 138 -4.52 -6.18 -10.30
N TYR A 139 -5.61 -5.64 -9.76
CA TYR A 139 -6.61 -4.93 -10.55
C TYR A 139 -6.36 -3.43 -10.44
N LEU A 140 -5.90 -2.82 -11.53
CA LEU A 140 -5.65 -1.38 -11.60
C LEU A 140 -6.97 -0.61 -11.38
N ALA A 141 -6.97 0.36 -10.47
CA ALA A 141 -8.13 1.23 -10.29
C ALA A 141 -8.26 2.24 -11.44
N ASP A 142 -9.45 2.82 -11.62
CA ASP A 142 -9.70 3.80 -12.67
C ASP A 142 -8.72 4.98 -12.65
N GLN A 143 -8.49 5.58 -13.82
CA GLN A 143 -7.54 6.69 -14.00
C GLN A 143 -7.83 7.91 -13.11
N SER A 144 -9.07 8.06 -12.65
CA SER A 144 -9.48 9.10 -11.69
C SER A 144 -8.85 8.92 -10.31
N HIS A 145 -8.53 7.68 -9.90
CA HIS A 145 -7.91 7.37 -8.60
C HIS A 145 -6.38 7.47 -8.63
N GLN A 146 -5.77 7.28 -9.80
CA GLN A 146 -4.31 7.36 -9.97
C GLN A 146 -3.81 8.77 -9.66
N GLN A 147 -2.81 8.90 -8.78
CA GLN A 147 -2.21 10.16 -8.38
C GLN A 147 -3.25 11.22 -7.95
N TYR A 148 -4.33 10.78 -7.29
CA TYR A 148 -5.48 11.63 -6.98
C TYR A 148 -5.10 12.90 -6.20
N LEU A 149 -4.25 12.76 -5.17
CA LEU A 149 -3.85 13.90 -4.34
C LEU A 149 -2.96 14.91 -5.08
N GLU A 150 -2.07 14.46 -5.97
CA GLU A 150 -1.31 15.35 -6.86
C GLU A 150 -2.26 16.14 -7.76
N LYS A 151 -3.17 15.44 -8.47
CA LYS A 151 -4.13 16.07 -9.38
C LYS A 151 -5.02 17.09 -8.65
N LYS A 152 -5.41 16.80 -7.40
CA LYS A 152 -6.19 17.71 -6.57
C LYS A 152 -5.39 18.95 -6.16
N GLN A 153 -4.11 18.79 -5.79
CA GLN A 153 -3.23 19.91 -5.44
C GLN A 153 -2.97 20.82 -6.65
N ALA A 154 -2.67 20.25 -7.83
CA ALA A 154 -2.47 21.03 -9.06
C ALA A 154 -3.68 21.91 -9.41
N ARG A 155 -4.89 21.34 -9.35
CA ARG A 155 -6.14 22.08 -9.57
C ARG A 155 -6.37 23.19 -8.55
N SER A 156 -5.93 23.01 -7.30
CA SER A 156 -6.07 24.05 -6.29
C SER A 156 -5.14 25.25 -6.54
N VAL A 157 -4.00 25.03 -7.20
CA VAL A 157 -3.04 26.09 -7.55
C VAL A 157 -3.49 26.88 -8.79
N GLU A 158 -4.14 26.23 -9.77
CA GLU A 158 -4.65 26.88 -10.99
C GLU A 158 -5.87 27.80 -10.76
N ASN A 159 -6.52 27.72 -9.60
CA ASN A 159 -7.69 28.53 -9.26
C ASN A 159 -7.36 29.81 -8.48
N PHE A 160 -6.08 30.23 -8.48
CA PHE A 160 -5.58 31.50 -7.94
C PHE A 160 -4.76 32.24 -9.00
#